data_AF-A0A3A4S967-F1
#
_entry.id   AF-A0A3A4S967-F1
#
_cell.length_a   1.000
_cell.length_b   1.000
_cell.length_c   1.000
_cell.angle_alpha   90.00
_cell.angle_beta   90.00
_cell.angle_gamma   90.00
#
_symmetry.space_group_name_H-M   'P 1'
#
loop_
_entity.id
_entity.type
_entity.pdbx_description
1 polymer ?
#
loop_
_entity_poly.entity_id
_entity_poly.type
_entity_poly.pdbx_seq_one_letter_code
_entity_poly.pdbx_strand_id
1 'polypeptide(L)'
;MPDSPAMRHGRSHPWRFAQNGNGGFDQHYPADDPMGIKKAEEKKGLGMKIISLLWLLVAVLVVNCFGAVNVLAWPVPDTGQTKCYNNTEEIPCPAPGEAFYGQDGSYTINPMSYTKLDAAGNKLPDDAASWMMVRDNVTGLIWENKQNRDDVQDYSNPHDADNTYYWYDSNPATNGGYPGAPRNGTDTEDFINALNAANYGGHNDWRLPTFKELDSIVNYGKIYPEVSINEIFFSNTARSNYWSSTTFAHITSYAWTVDFGWSGGGDDPWPKDDSSYYPLYVRAVRSGQTGSLDHLVNNGDGTVTDTETGLMWQQSVVETKMTWEQALSYFENLNLAGHEDWRLPTIKELQSLLDYSRFDPAINPAYFPDTDTSWHWYRSSTNVAGDGGYVWIKNFYDGSDNILDKEYTYGIRFRAVRGGQSRPLVYLVILAPQKDSVWDIGSTMPIRWEPDGLEADIKISLSRQGGMEGSFETIIETTPNDGEYDWTVTGGPSENCVIKMEQADHAANRAVEGPFVIKETDNHDDDGGGCFIRTGKMGCQW
;
A
#
# COMPACT_ATOMS: atom_id res chain seq x y z
N MET A 1 -21.60 -19.65 70.04
CA MET A 1 -20.37 -19.96 70.78
C MET A 1 -19.27 -20.20 69.75
N PRO A 2 -18.09 -19.58 69.91
CA PRO A 2 -17.91 -18.13 70.02
C PRO A 2 -16.74 -17.66 69.09
N ASP A 3 -16.37 -16.41 68.89
CA ASP A 3 -16.71 -15.13 69.51
C ASP A 3 -16.37 -13.98 68.55
N SER A 4 -17.25 -12.96 68.53
CA SER A 4 -16.92 -11.57 68.19
C SER A 4 -16.35 -10.87 69.47
N PRO A 5 -15.86 -9.62 69.45
CA PRO A 5 -16.76 -8.47 69.30
C PRO A 5 -16.18 -7.21 68.62
N ALA A 6 -17.15 -6.39 68.19
CA ALA A 6 -17.04 -5.02 67.74
C ALA A 6 -16.62 -4.04 68.86
N MET A 7 -16.21 -2.81 68.50
CA MET A 7 -16.68 -1.60 69.20
C MET A 7 -16.61 -0.34 68.31
N ARG A 8 -17.66 0.48 68.48
CA ARG A 8 -17.99 1.78 67.89
C ARG A 8 -17.50 2.95 68.76
N HIS A 9 -17.69 4.16 68.21
CA HIS A 9 -17.72 5.52 68.79
C HIS A 9 -16.41 6.30 68.63
N GLY A 10 -16.36 7.57 68.21
CA GLY A 10 -17.37 8.59 67.95
C GLY A 10 -16.82 9.97 68.36
N ARG A 11 -17.33 11.04 67.73
CA ARG A 11 -17.13 12.49 68.06
C ARG A 11 -15.77 13.09 67.63
N SER A 12 -15.58 14.36 67.28
CA SER A 12 -16.43 15.55 67.04
C SER A 12 -15.49 16.70 66.59
N HIS A 13 -15.97 17.53 65.65
CA HIS A 13 -15.69 18.95 65.31
C HIS A 13 -14.99 19.89 66.34
N PRO A 14 -14.73 21.21 66.05
CA PRO A 14 -14.55 22.02 64.81
C PRO A 14 -13.41 23.11 64.93
N TRP A 15 -13.48 24.15 64.06
CA TRP A 15 -13.02 25.57 64.14
C TRP A 15 -11.97 25.95 63.08
N ARG A 16 -11.99 27.10 62.39
CA ARG A 16 -12.98 28.11 61.94
C ARG A 16 -12.16 29.15 61.11
N PHE A 17 -12.80 29.72 60.09
CA PHE A 17 -12.71 31.10 59.55
C PHE A 17 -11.44 31.95 59.75
N ALA A 18 -10.98 32.55 58.64
CA ALA A 18 -10.96 34.02 58.48
C ALA A 18 -10.95 34.42 57.00
N GLN A 19 -11.99 35.16 56.58
CA GLN A 19 -12.02 36.03 55.42
C GLN A 19 -11.57 37.45 55.82
N ASN A 20 -11.32 38.27 54.78
CA ASN A 20 -11.20 39.74 54.69
C ASN A 20 -9.77 40.21 54.42
N GLY A 21 -9.50 41.07 53.45
CA GLY A 21 -10.39 41.78 52.53
C GLY A 21 -9.61 42.80 51.69
N ASN A 22 -10.21 43.14 50.55
CA ASN A 22 -10.13 44.37 49.74
C ASN A 22 -8.92 45.31 49.81
N GLY A 23 -8.45 45.67 48.61
CA GLY A 23 -7.81 46.96 48.32
C GLY A 23 -7.62 47.12 46.81
N GLY A 24 -8.59 47.70 46.12
CA GLY A 24 -8.44 48.14 44.73
C GLY A 24 -7.65 49.45 44.64
N PHE A 25 -7.05 49.73 43.49
CA PHE A 25 -6.73 51.08 43.04
C PHE A 25 -6.63 51.16 41.51
N ASP A 26 -7.02 52.33 41.03
CA ASP A 26 -7.40 52.73 39.69
C ASP A 26 -6.30 52.75 38.61
N GLN A 27 -6.80 52.59 37.38
CA GLN A 27 -6.48 53.25 36.11
C GLN A 27 -5.22 54.13 36.03
N HIS A 28 -4.48 54.01 34.92
CA HIS A 28 -4.11 55.14 34.04
C HIS A 28 -3.42 54.63 32.75
N TYR A 29 -4.09 54.77 31.60
CA TYR A 29 -3.47 54.89 30.28
C TYR A 29 -3.41 56.39 29.93
N PRO A 30 -2.35 56.89 29.28
CA PRO A 30 -2.46 58.11 28.50
C PRO A 30 -2.33 57.82 26.99
N ALA A 31 -3.23 58.45 26.24
CA ALA A 31 -3.19 58.63 24.80
C ALA A 31 -2.72 60.07 24.46
N ASP A 32 -2.14 60.21 23.27
CA ASP A 32 -2.06 61.36 22.34
C ASP A 32 -1.35 62.67 22.77
N ASP A 33 -0.39 63.15 21.96
CA ASP A 33 -0.56 64.24 20.95
C ASP A 33 0.83 64.67 20.34
N PRO A 34 0.93 65.48 19.25
CA PRO A 34 1.89 65.31 18.16
C PRO A 34 2.71 66.60 17.91
N MET A 35 3.60 66.59 16.92
CA MET A 35 4.08 67.74 16.10
C MET A 35 5.28 67.20 15.28
N GLY A 36 5.23 67.09 13.95
CA GLY A 36 5.26 68.20 12.99
C GLY A 36 6.71 68.73 12.86
N ILE A 37 7.38 68.94 11.73
CA ILE A 37 7.10 69.06 10.28
C ILE A 37 8.48 68.95 9.60
N LYS A 38 8.62 68.30 8.43
CA LYS A 38 9.15 68.94 7.20
C LYS A 38 9.20 67.98 6.00
N LYS A 39 8.55 68.46 4.93
CA LYS A 39 8.45 67.93 3.57
C LYS A 39 9.81 67.68 2.92
N ALA A 40 9.87 66.60 2.13
CA ALA A 40 10.56 66.59 0.85
C ALA A 40 9.74 65.72 -0.12
N GLU A 41 8.97 66.39 -0.99
CA GLU A 41 8.33 65.78 -2.16
C GLU A 41 9.36 65.61 -3.31
N GLU A 42 8.98 64.76 -4.27
CA GLU A 42 9.54 64.60 -5.62
C GLU A 42 10.79 63.71 -5.80
N LYS A 43 10.53 62.43 -6.12
CA LYS A 43 11.02 61.72 -7.34
C LYS A 43 10.86 60.20 -7.18
N LYS A 44 9.64 59.66 -7.31
CA LYS A 44 9.41 58.20 -7.50
C LYS A 44 8.24 57.94 -8.44
N GLY A 45 8.30 58.51 -9.65
CA GLY A 45 7.31 58.34 -10.70
C GLY A 45 7.91 57.77 -11.97
N LEU A 46 8.68 56.68 -11.90
CA LEU A 46 9.02 55.85 -13.08
C LEU A 46 9.55 54.45 -12.74
N GLY A 47 10.06 54.22 -11.52
CA GLY A 47 10.55 52.91 -11.08
C GLY A 47 9.49 51.92 -10.59
N MET A 48 8.25 52.37 -10.35
CA MET A 48 7.20 51.56 -9.72
C MET A 48 6.28 50.84 -10.73
N LYS A 49 6.35 51.19 -12.02
CA LYS A 49 5.59 50.49 -13.08
C LYS A 49 6.35 49.32 -13.71
N ILE A 50 7.68 49.28 -13.56
CA ILE A 50 8.49 48.13 -14.02
C ILE A 50 8.55 47.03 -12.92
N ILE A 51 8.49 47.42 -11.64
CA ILE A 51 8.44 46.46 -10.54
C ILE A 51 7.05 45.77 -10.49
N SER A 52 5.94 46.48 -10.71
CA SER A 52 4.62 45.83 -10.75
C SER A 52 4.37 44.91 -11.96
N LEU A 53 5.08 45.08 -13.09
CA LEU A 53 5.03 44.11 -14.20
C LEU A 53 5.92 42.90 -13.94
N LEU A 54 7.05 43.07 -13.23
CA LEU A 54 7.89 41.95 -12.80
C LEU A 54 7.23 41.10 -11.70
N TRP A 55 6.41 41.68 -10.84
CA TRP A 55 5.61 40.92 -9.86
C TRP A 55 4.41 40.19 -10.49
N LEU A 56 3.84 40.68 -11.60
CA LEU A 56 2.81 39.94 -12.35
C LEU A 56 3.42 38.82 -13.22
N LEU A 57 4.62 39.00 -13.76
CA LEU A 57 5.32 37.93 -14.50
C LEU A 57 5.88 36.83 -13.59
N VAL A 58 6.30 37.17 -12.36
CA VAL A 58 6.69 36.16 -11.35
C VAL A 58 5.45 35.46 -10.75
N ALA A 59 4.32 36.16 -10.59
CA ALA A 59 3.07 35.52 -10.15
C ALA A 59 2.40 34.65 -11.22
N VAL A 60 2.65 34.89 -12.51
CA VAL A 60 2.17 34.05 -13.63
C VAL A 60 3.15 32.91 -13.98
N LEU A 61 4.37 32.92 -13.43
CA LEU A 61 5.34 31.81 -13.54
C LEU A 61 5.42 30.90 -12.31
N VAL A 62 4.58 31.13 -11.28
CA VAL A 62 4.47 30.25 -10.09
C VAL A 62 3.12 29.50 -10.05
N VAL A 63 2.30 29.61 -11.10
CA VAL A 63 1.14 28.74 -11.30
C VAL A 63 1.47 27.76 -12.43
N ASN A 64 1.87 26.54 -12.02
CA ASN A 64 2.08 25.30 -12.80
C ASN A 64 3.42 24.62 -12.54
N CYS A 65 3.79 24.48 -11.26
CA CYS A 65 4.70 23.41 -10.84
C CYS A 65 4.26 22.80 -9.50
N PHE A 66 2.96 22.64 -9.30
CA PHE A 66 2.53 21.34 -8.76
C PHE A 66 2.50 20.44 -9.98
N GLY A 67 3.65 19.84 -10.30
CA GLY A 67 3.56 18.57 -10.99
C GLY A 67 2.63 17.75 -10.12
N ALA A 68 1.49 17.33 -10.65
CA ALA A 68 0.81 16.20 -10.07
C ALA A 68 1.92 15.15 -9.95
N VAL A 69 2.33 14.86 -8.73
CA VAL A 69 3.05 13.63 -8.47
C VAL A 69 2.05 12.61 -9.00
N ASN A 70 2.33 12.03 -10.15
CA ASN A 70 1.58 10.86 -10.59
C ASN A 70 1.77 9.91 -9.40
N VAL A 71 0.70 9.74 -8.62
CA VAL A 71 0.66 8.72 -7.60
C VAL A 71 0.77 7.45 -8.42
N LEU A 72 2.00 6.93 -8.53
CA LEU A 72 2.23 5.65 -9.14
C LEU A 72 1.36 4.67 -8.35
N ALA A 73 0.54 3.92 -9.08
CA ALA A 73 -0.21 2.80 -8.56
C ALA A 73 0.65 2.03 -7.56
N TRP A 74 0.11 1.73 -6.37
CA TRP A 74 0.81 1.11 -5.26
C TRP A 74 0.42 -0.37 -5.23
N PRO A 75 1.09 -1.24 -6.02
CA PRO A 75 0.59 -2.57 -6.23
C PRO A 75 0.91 -3.37 -4.94
N VAL A 76 -0.04 -4.14 -4.43
CA VAL A 76 0.13 -4.89 -3.17
C VAL A 76 1.18 -5.99 -3.35
N PRO A 77 2.31 -6.02 -2.62
CA PRO A 77 3.25 -7.13 -2.69
C PRO A 77 2.59 -8.48 -2.47
N ASP A 78 3.02 -9.50 -3.22
CA ASP A 78 2.70 -10.90 -2.96
C ASP A 78 3.10 -11.25 -1.53
N THR A 79 2.49 -12.30 -1.00
CA THR A 79 2.82 -12.81 0.32
C THR A 79 4.15 -13.58 0.32
N GLY A 80 4.68 -13.93 -0.85
CA GLY A 80 5.84 -14.80 -1.04
C GLY A 80 5.50 -16.29 -0.98
N GLN A 81 4.23 -16.64 -0.84
CA GLN A 81 3.78 -18.03 -0.80
C GLN A 81 3.70 -18.61 -2.22
N THR A 82 4.52 -19.60 -2.50
CA THR A 82 4.57 -20.28 -3.81
C THR A 82 4.15 -21.75 -3.75
N LYS A 83 3.72 -22.20 -2.57
CA LYS A 83 3.36 -23.58 -2.27
C LYS A 83 1.87 -23.68 -1.95
N CYS A 84 1.26 -24.80 -2.32
CA CYS A 84 -0.14 -25.09 -2.05
C CYS A 84 -0.28 -26.17 -1.00
N TYR A 85 -1.42 -26.17 -0.30
CA TYR A 85 -1.67 -27.06 0.82
C TYR A 85 -3.09 -27.62 0.75
N ASN A 86 -3.26 -28.89 1.16
CA ASN A 86 -4.58 -29.39 1.55
C ASN A 86 -4.82 -29.05 3.04
N ASN A 87 -5.74 -29.75 3.72
CA ASN A 87 -6.04 -29.50 5.14
C ASN A 87 -4.96 -29.97 6.14
N THR A 88 -3.88 -30.62 5.69
CA THR A 88 -2.89 -31.24 6.58
C THR A 88 -1.45 -31.04 6.14
N GLU A 89 -1.19 -30.96 4.84
CA GLU A 89 0.16 -30.99 4.29
C GLU A 89 0.29 -30.18 3.00
N GLU A 90 1.55 -29.94 2.62
CA GLU A 90 1.91 -29.36 1.32
C GLU A 90 1.55 -30.33 0.19
N ILE A 91 0.95 -29.80 -0.87
CA ILE A 91 0.57 -30.54 -2.07
C ILE A 91 1.10 -29.80 -3.32
N PRO A 92 1.23 -30.49 -4.47
CA PRO A 92 1.34 -29.80 -5.75
C PRO A 92 0.16 -28.83 -5.93
N CYS A 93 0.42 -27.66 -6.49
CA CYS A 93 -0.65 -26.69 -6.73
C CYS A 93 -1.71 -27.26 -7.66
N PRO A 94 -2.99 -27.33 -7.21
CA PRO A 94 -4.06 -27.90 -8.03
C PRO A 94 -4.31 -27.09 -9.30
N ALA A 95 -4.90 -27.74 -10.31
CA ALA A 95 -5.38 -27.07 -11.53
C ALA A 95 -6.80 -26.50 -11.33
N PRO A 96 -7.26 -25.55 -12.18
CA PRO A 96 -8.64 -25.06 -12.14
C PRO A 96 -9.68 -26.19 -12.11
N GLY A 97 -10.67 -26.08 -11.23
CA GLY A 97 -11.71 -27.07 -10.96
C GLY A 97 -11.30 -28.23 -10.04
N GLU A 98 -10.04 -28.33 -9.63
CA GLU A 98 -9.59 -29.31 -8.64
C GLU A 98 -9.77 -28.80 -7.21
N ALA A 99 -9.88 -29.74 -6.26
CA ALA A 99 -9.95 -29.43 -4.84
C ALA A 99 -8.77 -28.55 -4.41
N PHE A 100 -9.05 -27.52 -3.63
CA PHE A 100 -8.08 -26.53 -3.17
C PHE A 100 -7.40 -25.70 -4.28
N TYR A 101 -7.93 -25.61 -5.50
CA TYR A 101 -7.47 -24.60 -6.46
C TYR A 101 -7.81 -23.18 -5.97
N GLY A 102 -6.99 -22.19 -6.31
CA GLY A 102 -7.26 -20.78 -6.02
C GLY A 102 -6.73 -20.29 -4.67
N GLN A 103 -5.82 -21.03 -4.06
CA GLN A 103 -5.05 -20.59 -2.89
C GLN A 103 -4.04 -19.51 -3.32
N ASP A 104 -3.39 -18.86 -2.34
CA ASP A 104 -2.33 -17.88 -2.59
C ASP A 104 -1.22 -18.45 -3.50
N GLY A 105 -0.68 -19.63 -3.15
CA GLY A 105 0.33 -20.31 -3.97
C GLY A 105 -0.13 -20.77 -5.37
N SER A 106 -1.43 -20.69 -5.68
CA SER A 106 -1.95 -20.95 -7.04
C SER A 106 -1.68 -19.79 -8.00
N TYR A 107 -1.32 -18.62 -7.46
CA TYR A 107 -1.07 -17.41 -8.22
C TYR A 107 0.32 -16.86 -7.89
N THR A 108 0.89 -16.11 -8.83
CA THR A 108 2.07 -15.29 -8.55
C THR A 108 1.69 -13.90 -9.00
N ILE A 109 1.02 -13.20 -8.09
CA ILE A 109 0.57 -11.84 -8.32
C ILE A 109 1.55 -11.00 -7.60
N ASN A 110 2.20 -10.08 -8.30
CA ASN A 110 2.96 -9.11 -7.55
C ASN A 110 4.14 -9.74 -6.75
N PRO A 111 4.97 -10.66 -7.30
CA PRO A 111 6.07 -11.26 -6.55
C PRO A 111 6.96 -10.19 -5.89
N MET A 112 7.33 -10.45 -4.64
CA MET A 112 8.28 -9.60 -3.92
C MET A 112 9.59 -9.51 -4.72
N SER A 113 10.00 -8.29 -5.02
CA SER A 113 11.16 -8.01 -5.87
C SER A 113 11.93 -6.85 -5.29
N TYR A 114 13.24 -7.01 -5.17
CA TYR A 114 14.10 -6.06 -4.48
C TYR A 114 15.35 -5.75 -5.32
N THR A 115 15.93 -4.58 -5.12
CA THR A 115 17.20 -4.20 -5.74
C THR A 115 18.11 -3.57 -4.70
N LYS A 116 19.35 -4.07 -4.63
CA LYS A 116 20.41 -3.48 -3.82
C LYS A 116 20.84 -2.15 -4.41
N LEU A 117 21.03 -1.13 -3.57
CA LEU A 117 21.47 0.20 -3.97
C LEU A 117 22.71 0.65 -3.20
N ASP A 118 23.60 1.34 -3.89
CA ASP A 118 24.72 2.05 -3.27
C ASP A 118 24.29 3.38 -2.61
N ALA A 119 25.25 4.11 -2.04
CA ALA A 119 25.04 5.40 -1.39
C ALA A 119 24.53 6.52 -2.31
N ALA A 120 24.64 6.36 -3.63
CA ALA A 120 24.17 7.33 -4.62
C ALA A 120 22.82 6.90 -5.22
N GLY A 121 22.26 5.78 -4.77
CA GLY A 121 21.02 5.21 -5.31
C GLY A 121 21.20 4.46 -6.62
N ASN A 122 22.44 4.14 -7.02
CA ASN A 122 22.69 3.31 -8.19
C ASN A 122 22.40 1.85 -7.87
N LYS A 123 21.86 1.13 -8.85
CA LYS A 123 21.59 -0.31 -8.75
C LYS A 123 22.88 -1.09 -8.62
N LEU A 124 22.86 -2.11 -7.77
CA LEU A 124 23.93 -3.08 -7.58
C LEU A 124 23.45 -4.49 -7.98
N PRO A 125 24.35 -5.38 -8.41
CA PRO A 125 24.04 -6.79 -8.62
C PRO A 125 23.48 -7.48 -7.37
N ASP A 126 22.67 -8.52 -7.55
CA ASP A 126 22.10 -9.30 -6.44
C ASP A 126 23.17 -10.00 -5.59
N ASP A 127 24.32 -10.32 -6.17
CA ASP A 127 25.48 -10.91 -5.48
C ASP A 127 26.44 -9.87 -4.87
N ALA A 128 26.11 -8.58 -4.91
CA ALA A 128 26.91 -7.54 -4.29
C ALA A 128 27.11 -7.82 -2.79
N ALA A 129 28.37 -7.80 -2.37
CA ALA A 129 28.79 -8.09 -1.00
C ALA A 129 28.41 -7.00 0.01
N SER A 130 28.12 -5.78 -0.46
CA SER A 130 27.74 -4.64 0.38
C SER A 130 26.83 -3.69 -0.38
N TRP A 131 25.81 -3.18 0.30
CA TRP A 131 24.87 -2.17 -0.20
C TRP A 131 24.37 -1.33 0.99
N MET A 132 23.91 -0.11 0.72
CA MET A 132 23.40 0.80 1.76
C MET A 132 21.89 0.80 1.83
N MET A 133 21.21 0.64 0.70
CA MET A 133 19.75 0.72 0.65
C MET A 133 19.18 -0.41 -0.18
N VAL A 134 17.91 -0.72 0.07
CA VAL A 134 17.15 -1.72 -0.69
C VAL A 134 15.95 -1.03 -1.29
N ARG A 135 15.82 -1.02 -2.61
CA ARG A 135 14.57 -0.64 -3.25
C ARG A 135 13.65 -1.84 -3.27
N ASP A 136 12.43 -1.66 -2.78
CA ASP A 136 11.33 -2.55 -3.10
C ASP A 136 10.81 -2.16 -4.50
N ASN A 137 11.07 -3.03 -5.47
CA ASN A 137 10.66 -2.81 -6.86
C ASN A 137 9.16 -2.84 -7.01
N VAL A 138 8.42 -3.31 -6.01
CA VAL A 138 6.96 -3.35 -6.02
C VAL A 138 6.38 -1.99 -5.69
N THR A 139 6.72 -1.50 -4.50
CA THR A 139 6.10 -0.33 -3.88
C THR A 139 6.83 0.95 -4.25
N GLY A 140 8.03 0.83 -4.82
CA GLY A 140 8.96 1.93 -5.06
C GLY A 140 9.63 2.45 -3.78
N LEU A 141 9.30 1.89 -2.61
CA LEU A 141 9.90 2.27 -1.34
C LEU A 141 11.39 1.97 -1.34
N ILE A 142 12.15 2.81 -0.65
CA ILE A 142 13.57 2.58 -0.40
C ILE A 142 13.76 2.38 1.10
N TRP A 143 14.38 1.27 1.44
CA TRP A 143 14.58 0.79 2.79
C TRP A 143 16.05 0.92 3.20
N GLU A 144 16.25 1.21 4.48
CA GLU A 144 17.55 1.13 5.13
C GLU A 144 18.04 -0.34 5.17
N ASN A 145 19.33 -0.58 4.93
CA ASN A 145 19.97 -1.86 5.20
C ASN A 145 20.67 -1.85 6.58
N LYS A 146 20.39 -2.84 7.43
CA LYS A 146 20.97 -2.93 8.79
C LYS A 146 22.35 -3.56 8.75
N GLN A 147 23.21 -3.17 9.69
CA GLN A 147 24.63 -3.57 9.76
C GLN A 147 24.99 -4.06 11.17
N ASN A 148 26.17 -4.67 11.33
CA ASN A 148 26.75 -5.02 12.62
C ASN A 148 25.80 -5.78 13.55
N ARG A 149 25.37 -6.97 13.14
CA ARG A 149 24.65 -7.87 14.03
C ARG A 149 25.64 -8.77 14.75
N ASP A 150 26.12 -8.33 15.91
CA ASP A 150 27.14 -8.99 16.72
C ASP A 150 26.76 -9.17 18.20
N ASP A 151 25.45 -9.03 18.51
CA ASP A 151 24.85 -9.11 19.84
C ASP A 151 25.32 -7.98 20.79
N VAL A 152 25.84 -6.87 20.25
CA VAL A 152 26.29 -5.69 21.03
C VAL A 152 25.61 -4.43 20.53
N GLN A 153 24.81 -3.80 21.38
CA GLN A 153 24.16 -2.52 21.04
C GLN A 153 25.18 -1.36 20.95
N ASP A 154 25.19 -0.65 19.83
CA ASP A 154 25.94 0.59 19.61
C ASP A 154 25.02 1.72 19.10
N TYR A 155 24.42 2.48 20.02
CA TYR A 155 23.57 3.63 19.68
C TYR A 155 24.32 4.82 19.05
N SER A 156 25.66 4.79 18.99
CA SER A 156 26.40 5.78 18.19
C SER A 156 26.33 5.49 16.68
N ASN A 157 25.93 4.26 16.33
CA ASN A 157 25.65 3.81 14.98
C ASN A 157 24.16 3.42 14.83
N PRO A 158 23.29 4.29 14.30
CA PRO A 158 21.85 3.98 14.18
C PRO A 158 21.54 2.75 13.30
N HIS A 159 22.48 2.34 12.45
CA HIS A 159 22.33 1.18 11.54
C HIS A 159 22.59 -0.16 12.20
N ASP A 160 23.16 -0.15 13.41
CA ASP A 160 23.41 -1.35 14.18
C ASP A 160 22.11 -2.14 14.34
N ALA A 161 22.19 -3.41 13.97
CA ALA A 161 21.07 -4.33 13.91
C ALA A 161 20.63 -4.81 15.30
N ASP A 162 21.49 -4.67 16.31
CA ASP A 162 21.21 -5.07 17.69
C ASP A 162 20.55 -3.95 18.51
N ASN A 163 20.59 -2.72 18.00
CA ASN A 163 19.89 -1.59 18.62
C ASN A 163 18.37 -1.79 18.63
N THR A 164 17.77 -1.56 19.80
CA THR A 164 16.32 -1.55 19.99
C THR A 164 15.91 -0.20 20.58
N TYR A 165 14.70 0.24 20.26
CA TYR A 165 14.23 1.58 20.59
C TYR A 165 12.88 1.53 21.28
N TYR A 166 12.64 2.49 22.17
CA TYR A 166 11.30 2.76 22.68
C TYR A 166 10.52 3.61 21.68
N TRP A 167 9.20 3.47 21.66
CA TRP A 167 8.37 4.24 20.74
C TRP A 167 8.21 5.67 21.26
N TYR A 168 8.54 6.66 20.43
CA TYR A 168 8.32 8.07 20.71
C TYR A 168 8.17 8.86 19.40
N ASP A 169 7.20 9.77 19.37
CA ASP A 169 6.98 10.74 18.29
C ASP A 169 6.42 12.04 18.88
N SER A 170 7.25 13.09 18.89
CA SER A 170 6.87 14.38 19.45
C SER A 170 5.85 15.14 18.59
N ASN A 171 5.67 14.75 17.33
CA ASN A 171 4.82 15.45 16.39
C ASN A 171 3.34 15.07 16.59
N PRO A 172 2.48 16.01 17.03
CA PRO A 172 1.06 15.73 17.27
C PRO A 172 0.27 15.38 16.01
N ALA A 173 0.81 15.65 14.81
CA ALA A 173 0.16 15.29 13.56
C ALA A 173 0.32 13.81 13.21
N THR A 174 1.33 13.12 13.76
CA THR A 174 1.69 11.74 13.39
C THR A 174 1.61 10.76 14.55
N ASN A 175 1.63 11.24 15.79
CA ASN A 175 1.62 10.37 16.97
C ASN A 175 0.23 9.86 17.43
N GLY A 176 -0.82 10.17 16.67
CA GLY A 176 -2.19 9.76 16.99
C GLY A 176 -2.72 10.30 18.34
N GLY A 177 -2.18 11.42 18.82
CA GLY A 177 -2.58 12.07 20.07
C GLY A 177 -1.88 11.55 21.33
N TYR A 178 -0.99 10.57 21.21
CA TYR A 178 -0.17 10.08 22.32
C TYR A 178 1.30 9.94 21.87
N PRO A 179 2.19 10.85 22.28
CA PRO A 179 3.57 10.92 21.80
C PRO A 179 4.47 9.79 22.30
N GLY A 180 4.05 9.11 23.37
CA GLY A 180 4.96 8.27 24.14
C GLY A 180 5.83 9.07 25.11
N ALA A 181 6.78 8.39 25.73
CA ALA A 181 7.69 8.90 26.73
C ALA A 181 9.09 9.05 26.11
N PRO A 182 9.63 10.27 26.02
CA PRO A 182 10.93 10.50 25.40
C PRO A 182 12.02 9.78 26.20
N ARG A 183 12.97 9.17 25.50
CA ARG A 183 14.11 8.46 26.10
C ARG A 183 15.40 8.79 25.36
N ASN A 184 16.02 9.87 25.80
CA ASN A 184 17.27 10.44 25.29
C ASN A 184 18.27 9.40 24.74
N GLY A 185 18.38 9.35 23.41
CA GLY A 185 19.26 8.51 22.61
C GLY A 185 18.75 7.11 22.30
N THR A 186 17.55 6.73 22.74
CA THR A 186 17.06 5.33 22.72
C THR A 186 15.59 5.21 22.34
N ASP A 187 15.04 6.20 21.64
CA ASP A 187 13.70 6.16 21.09
C ASP A 187 13.65 6.29 19.56
N THR A 188 12.48 6.01 18.97
CA THR A 188 12.30 6.00 17.51
C THR A 188 12.53 7.37 16.86
N GLU A 189 12.27 8.48 17.56
CA GLU A 189 12.53 9.82 17.05
C GLU A 189 14.05 10.10 17.02
N ASP A 190 14.77 9.71 18.08
CA ASP A 190 16.23 9.80 18.12
C ASP A 190 16.89 8.96 17.01
N PHE A 191 16.40 7.74 16.76
CA PHE A 191 16.84 6.89 15.66
C PHE A 191 16.73 7.59 14.30
N ILE A 192 15.54 8.12 13.98
CA ILE A 192 15.28 8.79 12.70
C ILE A 192 16.07 10.10 12.59
N ASN A 193 16.19 10.87 13.67
CA ASN A 193 16.99 12.09 13.71
C ASN A 193 18.48 11.81 13.46
N ALA A 194 19.03 10.76 14.09
CA ALA A 194 20.42 10.35 13.89
C ALA A 194 20.67 9.90 12.44
N LEU A 195 19.74 9.13 11.87
CA LEU A 195 19.80 8.64 10.50
C LEU A 195 19.81 9.79 9.48
N ASN A 196 18.93 10.76 9.66
CA ASN A 196 18.82 11.93 8.78
C ASN A 196 19.99 12.91 8.96
N ALA A 197 20.49 13.09 10.19
CA ALA A 197 21.67 13.91 10.45
C ALA A 197 22.94 13.32 9.82
N ALA A 198 23.04 11.98 9.73
CA ALA A 198 24.12 11.28 9.05
C ALA A 198 24.03 11.34 7.52
N ASN A 199 22.92 11.85 6.96
CA ASN A 199 22.61 11.83 5.53
C ASN A 199 22.79 10.43 4.92
N TYR A 200 22.25 9.42 5.61
CA TYR A 200 22.49 8.02 5.25
C TYR A 200 22.06 7.70 3.83
N GLY A 201 22.95 7.03 3.09
CA GLY A 201 22.74 6.75 1.67
C GLY A 201 22.56 8.01 0.83
N GLY A 202 23.10 9.16 1.26
CA GLY A 202 22.94 10.44 0.56
C GLY A 202 21.60 11.15 0.81
N HIS A 203 20.82 10.67 1.80
CA HIS A 203 19.44 11.11 2.03
C HIS A 203 19.15 11.48 3.49
N ASN A 204 18.23 12.42 3.69
CA ASN A 204 17.86 13.00 4.99
C ASN A 204 16.34 13.12 5.20
N ASP A 205 15.58 12.35 4.43
CA ASP A 205 14.12 12.24 4.43
C ASP A 205 13.66 10.84 4.89
N TRP A 206 14.50 10.14 5.67
CA TRP A 206 14.16 8.87 6.28
C TRP A 206 13.08 9.05 7.35
N ARG A 207 12.20 8.06 7.47
CA ARG A 207 11.13 8.01 8.46
C ARG A 207 10.89 6.58 8.93
N LEU A 208 10.18 6.45 10.04
CA LEU A 208 9.67 5.15 10.49
C LEU A 208 8.53 4.72 9.54
N PRO A 209 8.53 3.48 9.03
CA PRO A 209 7.52 2.98 8.11
C PRO A 209 6.16 2.92 8.79
N THR A 210 5.10 3.16 8.03
CA THR A 210 3.75 2.80 8.46
C THR A 210 3.64 1.28 8.58
N PHE A 211 2.65 0.80 9.33
CA PHE A 211 2.38 -0.62 9.49
C PHE A 211 2.25 -1.34 8.14
N LYS A 212 1.46 -0.78 7.22
CA LYS A 212 1.28 -1.32 5.86
C LYS A 212 2.58 -1.41 5.06
N GLU A 213 3.48 -0.44 5.20
CA GLU A 213 4.78 -0.47 4.51
C GLU A 213 5.69 -1.54 5.11
N LEU A 214 5.74 -1.63 6.44
CA LEU A 214 6.59 -2.61 7.11
C LEU A 214 6.11 -4.05 6.89
N ASP A 215 4.80 -4.26 6.83
CA ASP A 215 4.22 -5.56 6.47
C ASP A 215 4.39 -5.87 4.96
N SER A 216 4.55 -4.84 4.11
CA SER A 216 4.71 -5.02 2.66
C SER A 216 5.91 -5.92 2.30
N ILE A 217 6.95 -5.90 3.13
CA ILE A 217 8.18 -6.68 2.96
C ILE A 217 8.15 -8.06 3.66
N VAL A 218 7.07 -8.39 4.39
CA VAL A 218 6.90 -9.70 5.05
C VAL A 218 6.73 -10.80 4.01
N ASN A 219 7.41 -11.93 4.21
CA ASN A 219 7.28 -13.14 3.42
C ASN A 219 6.58 -14.22 4.25
N TYR A 220 5.28 -14.40 4.01
CA TYR A 220 4.43 -15.44 4.60
C TYR A 220 4.74 -16.86 4.10
N GLY A 221 5.55 -17.01 3.05
CA GLY A 221 6.07 -18.30 2.57
C GLY A 221 7.25 -18.83 3.39
N LYS A 222 7.81 -18.02 4.29
CA LYS A 222 8.93 -18.41 5.18
C LYS A 222 8.41 -19.11 6.43
N ILE A 223 9.19 -20.09 6.90
CA ILE A 223 8.83 -20.95 8.04
C ILE A 223 9.85 -20.74 9.16
N TYR A 224 9.38 -20.72 10.42
CA TYR A 224 10.25 -20.83 11.59
C TYR A 224 11.30 -21.96 11.40
N PRO A 225 12.60 -21.73 11.70
CA PRO A 225 13.16 -20.58 12.41
C PRO A 225 13.66 -19.43 11.52
N GLU A 226 13.35 -19.42 10.22
CA GLU A 226 13.76 -18.35 9.30
C GLU A 226 13.12 -17.01 9.68
N VAL A 227 13.77 -15.91 9.30
CA VAL A 227 13.17 -14.57 9.37
C VAL A 227 12.15 -14.44 8.24
N SER A 228 10.97 -13.89 8.50
CA SER A 228 9.91 -13.73 7.49
C SER A 228 10.16 -12.54 6.55
N ILE A 229 11.39 -12.35 6.06
CA ILE A 229 11.76 -11.38 5.02
C ILE A 229 12.82 -11.98 4.09
N ASN A 230 13.09 -11.33 2.95
CA ASN A 230 14.17 -11.75 2.07
C ASN A 230 15.56 -11.31 2.60
N GLU A 231 16.23 -12.19 3.33
CA GLU A 231 17.55 -11.93 3.95
C GLU A 231 18.69 -11.66 2.96
N ILE A 232 18.53 -11.99 1.67
CA ILE A 232 19.52 -11.65 0.63
C ILE A 232 19.60 -10.12 0.44
N PHE A 233 18.48 -9.43 0.61
CA PHE A 233 18.37 -7.97 0.47
C PHE A 233 18.30 -7.28 1.82
N PHE A 234 17.59 -7.86 2.79
CA PHE A 234 17.43 -7.34 4.15
C PHE A 234 18.33 -8.11 5.11
N SER A 235 19.64 -8.00 4.90
CA SER A 235 20.64 -8.63 5.76
C SER A 235 20.53 -8.13 7.20
N ASN A 236 21.03 -8.95 8.15
CA ASN A 236 21.07 -8.61 9.58
C ASN A 236 19.71 -8.36 10.24
N THR A 237 18.60 -8.78 9.62
CA THR A 237 17.26 -8.61 10.21
C THR A 237 17.11 -9.50 11.45
N ALA A 238 16.89 -8.88 12.61
CA ALA A 238 16.53 -9.58 13.83
C ALA A 238 15.16 -10.26 13.71
N ARG A 239 15.04 -11.46 14.29
CA ARG A 239 13.83 -12.27 14.28
C ARG A 239 12.94 -11.90 15.47
N SER A 240 12.20 -10.80 15.36
CA SER A 240 11.46 -10.18 16.46
C SER A 240 10.43 -9.18 15.93
N ASN A 241 9.75 -8.48 16.84
CA ASN A 241 8.84 -7.38 16.54
C ASN A 241 9.59 -6.10 16.17
N TYR A 242 9.03 -5.36 15.21
CA TYR A 242 9.51 -4.08 14.73
C TYR A 242 8.45 -3.00 14.89
N TRP A 243 8.87 -1.82 15.36
CA TRP A 243 7.98 -0.67 15.46
C TRP A 243 7.58 -0.14 14.08
N SER A 244 6.29 0.20 13.94
CA SER A 244 5.80 1.09 12.89
C SER A 244 5.46 2.48 13.45
N SER A 245 5.29 3.46 12.55
CA SER A 245 4.76 4.78 12.88
C SER A 245 3.25 4.81 13.07
N THR A 246 2.54 3.71 12.77
CA THR A 246 1.08 3.68 12.80
C THR A 246 0.58 3.50 14.23
N THR A 247 -0.08 4.54 14.76
CA THR A 247 -0.77 4.46 16.05
C THR A 247 -1.97 3.52 15.97
N PHE A 248 -2.22 2.74 17.02
CA PHE A 248 -3.40 1.89 17.10
C PHE A 248 -4.66 2.74 17.36
N ALA A 249 -5.56 2.81 16.38
CA ALA A 249 -6.72 3.70 16.43
C ALA A 249 -7.66 3.45 17.62
N HIS A 250 -7.81 2.19 18.04
CA HIS A 250 -8.67 1.83 19.17
C HIS A 250 -8.07 2.25 20.53
N ILE A 251 -6.75 2.20 20.68
CA ILE A 251 -6.04 2.60 21.92
C ILE A 251 -4.77 3.36 21.56
N THR A 252 -4.84 4.70 21.55
CA THR A 252 -3.77 5.57 21.01
C THR A 252 -2.44 5.51 21.78
N SER A 253 -2.44 4.98 23.01
CA SER A 253 -1.22 4.69 23.77
C SER A 253 -0.46 3.45 23.27
N TYR A 254 -0.93 2.82 22.20
CA TYR A 254 -0.28 1.70 21.52
C TYR A 254 0.08 2.10 20.08
N ALA A 255 1.09 1.45 19.52
CA ALA A 255 1.45 1.53 18.11
C ALA A 255 1.53 0.12 17.52
N TRP A 256 1.21 -0.02 16.23
CA TRP A 256 1.30 -1.28 15.54
C TRP A 256 2.76 -1.74 15.41
N THR A 257 2.95 -3.04 15.55
CA THR A 257 4.23 -3.71 15.31
C THR A 257 4.07 -4.77 14.23
N VAL A 258 5.17 -5.11 13.56
CA VAL A 258 5.22 -6.23 12.61
C VAL A 258 6.20 -7.28 13.13
N ASP A 259 5.79 -8.54 13.16
CA ASP A 259 6.65 -9.66 13.60
C ASP A 259 7.41 -10.29 12.42
N PHE A 260 8.75 -10.19 12.46
CA PHE A 260 9.61 -10.92 11.53
C PHE A 260 9.98 -12.34 12.01
N GLY A 261 9.33 -12.81 13.07
CA GLY A 261 9.66 -14.03 13.80
C GLY A 261 8.78 -15.24 13.55
N TRP A 262 7.48 -15.09 13.29
CA TRP A 262 6.56 -16.23 13.21
C TRP A 262 5.80 -16.29 11.88
N SER A 263 6.47 -16.77 10.83
CA SER A 263 5.89 -16.97 9.48
C SER A 263 5.08 -15.77 8.94
N GLY A 264 5.39 -14.55 9.40
CA GLY A 264 4.78 -13.30 8.95
C GLY A 264 3.52 -12.83 9.68
N GLY A 265 3.16 -13.34 10.86
CA GLY A 265 2.08 -12.70 11.62
C GLY A 265 2.22 -12.81 13.13
N GLY A 266 1.17 -12.37 13.83
CA GLY A 266 1.29 -11.89 15.21
C GLY A 266 1.52 -10.38 15.27
N ASP A 267 1.00 -9.65 14.29
CA ASP A 267 1.10 -8.21 14.19
C ASP A 267 0.18 -7.56 15.22
N ASP A 268 0.71 -7.39 16.43
CA ASP A 268 -0.05 -6.88 17.56
C ASP A 268 0.30 -5.41 17.84
N PRO A 269 -0.69 -4.59 18.26
CA PRO A 269 -0.41 -3.28 18.82
C PRO A 269 0.33 -3.43 20.14
N TRP A 270 1.38 -2.64 20.32
CA TRP A 270 2.27 -2.69 21.48
C TRP A 270 2.29 -1.34 22.22
N PRO A 271 2.34 -1.33 23.57
CA PRO A 271 2.26 -0.09 24.33
C PRO A 271 3.48 0.80 24.10
N LYS A 272 3.25 2.10 23.89
CA LYS A 272 4.30 3.10 23.64
C LYS A 272 5.18 3.35 24.87
N ASP A 273 4.58 3.32 26.07
CA ASP A 273 5.21 3.83 27.32
C ASP A 273 5.31 2.83 28.46
N ASP A 274 4.90 1.59 28.26
CA ASP A 274 4.93 0.63 29.35
C ASP A 274 6.37 0.15 29.58
N SER A 275 6.97 0.63 30.67
CA SER A 275 8.32 0.24 31.10
C SER A 275 8.48 -1.25 31.44
N SER A 276 7.38 -1.99 31.60
CA SER A 276 7.40 -3.45 31.75
C SER A 276 7.59 -4.18 30.42
N TYR A 277 7.44 -3.48 29.30
CA TYR A 277 7.69 -3.98 27.95
C TYR A 277 9.08 -3.56 27.44
N TYR A 278 9.65 -4.43 26.60
CA TYR A 278 10.98 -4.28 26.04
C TYR A 278 10.99 -3.31 24.85
N PRO A 279 12.08 -2.55 24.64
CA PRO A 279 12.28 -1.83 23.38
C PRO A 279 12.30 -2.81 22.20
N LEU A 280 11.82 -2.36 21.04
CA LEU A 280 11.69 -3.21 19.84
C LEU A 280 12.65 -2.75 18.74
N TYR A 281 12.80 -3.58 17.72
CA TYR A 281 13.64 -3.24 16.59
C TYR A 281 12.97 -2.19 15.69
N VAL A 282 13.77 -1.54 14.87
CA VAL A 282 13.31 -0.51 13.93
C VAL A 282 14.01 -0.70 12.59
N ARG A 283 13.36 -0.24 11.53
CA ARG A 283 13.93 -0.06 10.20
C ARG A 283 13.38 1.23 9.63
N ALA A 284 14.22 2.01 8.95
CA ALA A 284 13.75 3.20 8.28
C ALA A 284 13.36 2.94 6.82
N VAL A 285 12.41 3.74 6.34
CA VAL A 285 11.96 3.78 4.95
C VAL A 285 11.96 5.21 4.44
N ARG A 286 12.02 5.38 3.13
CA ARG A 286 11.86 6.67 2.44
C ARG A 286 11.20 6.47 1.07
N SER A 287 10.79 7.59 0.48
CA SER A 287 9.96 7.66 -0.73
C SER A 287 8.56 7.04 -0.54
N GLY A 288 7.56 7.54 -1.28
CA GLY A 288 6.17 7.09 -1.15
C GLY A 288 5.50 7.54 0.15
N GLN A 289 4.23 7.94 0.09
CA GLN A 289 3.32 7.93 1.24
C GLN A 289 2.10 7.13 0.80
N THR A 290 1.59 6.28 1.68
CA THR A 290 0.54 5.31 1.36
C THR A 290 -0.85 5.91 1.48
N GLY A 291 -1.75 5.42 0.63
CA GLY A 291 -3.12 5.08 1.02
C GLY A 291 -4.05 6.26 1.23
N SER A 292 -4.29 7.04 0.17
CA SER A 292 -5.50 7.86 0.18
C SER A 292 -6.69 7.01 -0.25
N LEU A 293 -7.60 6.65 0.66
CA LEU A 293 -8.85 5.93 0.33
C LEU A 293 -9.71 6.61 -0.76
N ASP A 294 -9.37 7.83 -1.19
CA ASP A 294 -9.91 8.49 -2.38
C ASP A 294 -9.58 7.73 -3.69
N HIS A 295 -8.78 6.65 -3.63
CA HIS A 295 -8.50 5.73 -4.75
C HIS A 295 -9.61 4.66 -4.97
N LEU A 296 -10.60 4.57 -4.07
CA LEU A 296 -11.70 3.62 -4.23
C LEU A 296 -12.81 4.22 -5.11
N VAL A 297 -13.29 3.43 -6.06
CA VAL A 297 -14.38 3.78 -6.97
C VAL A 297 -15.47 2.74 -6.86
N ASN A 298 -16.67 3.15 -6.44
CA ASN A 298 -17.85 2.29 -6.48
C ASN A 298 -18.38 2.24 -7.92
N ASN A 299 -18.43 1.04 -8.52
CA ASN A 299 -18.84 0.85 -9.91
C ASN A 299 -20.37 0.82 -10.10
N GLY A 300 -21.15 0.81 -9.01
CA GLY A 300 -22.62 0.81 -9.04
C GLY A 300 -23.26 -0.53 -9.41
N ASP A 301 -22.47 -1.59 -9.50
CA ASP A 301 -22.86 -2.95 -9.90
C ASP A 301 -22.61 -4.00 -8.79
N GLY A 302 -22.34 -3.54 -7.57
CA GLY A 302 -21.95 -4.40 -6.44
C GLY A 302 -20.45 -4.65 -6.35
N THR A 303 -19.63 -3.90 -7.09
CA THR A 303 -18.17 -3.96 -7.00
C THR A 303 -17.53 -2.60 -6.70
N VAL A 304 -16.32 -2.63 -6.15
CA VAL A 304 -15.48 -1.47 -5.85
C VAL A 304 -14.11 -1.67 -6.50
N THR A 305 -13.71 -0.75 -7.36
CA THR A 305 -12.37 -0.73 -7.94
C THR A 305 -11.44 0.07 -7.04
N ASP A 306 -10.29 -0.51 -6.72
CA ASP A 306 -9.16 0.19 -6.15
C ASP A 306 -8.23 0.61 -7.31
N THR A 307 -8.22 1.92 -7.61
CA THR A 307 -7.42 2.46 -8.72
C THR A 307 -5.93 2.52 -8.41
N GLU A 308 -5.53 2.44 -7.15
CA GLU A 308 -4.11 2.42 -6.74
C GLU A 308 -3.53 1.02 -6.87
N THR A 309 -4.26 -0.03 -6.46
CA THR A 309 -3.73 -1.40 -6.52
C THR A 309 -4.09 -2.12 -7.82
N GLY A 310 -5.09 -1.61 -8.56
CA GLY A 310 -5.67 -2.27 -9.73
C GLY A 310 -6.56 -3.47 -9.37
N LEU A 311 -6.84 -3.68 -8.09
CA LEU A 311 -7.75 -4.71 -7.61
C LEU A 311 -9.20 -4.24 -7.72
N MET A 312 -10.10 -5.18 -7.97
CA MET A 312 -11.53 -4.97 -7.90
C MET A 312 -12.13 -5.92 -6.88
N TRP A 313 -13.01 -5.40 -6.06
CA TRP A 313 -13.53 -6.06 -4.88
C TRP A 313 -15.03 -6.22 -4.97
N GLN A 314 -15.53 -7.39 -4.54
CA GLN A 314 -16.94 -7.53 -4.24
C GLN A 314 -17.29 -6.57 -3.10
N GLN A 315 -18.39 -5.81 -3.24
CA GLN A 315 -18.82 -4.84 -2.24
C GLN A 315 -19.54 -5.50 -1.05
N SER A 316 -20.34 -6.53 -1.31
CA SER A 316 -21.07 -7.27 -0.27
C SER A 316 -20.18 -8.23 0.52
N VAL A 317 -20.57 -8.54 1.74
CA VAL A 317 -19.93 -9.60 2.55
C VAL A 317 -20.61 -10.95 2.25
N VAL A 318 -19.81 -12.01 2.11
CA VAL A 318 -20.32 -13.38 2.04
C VAL A 318 -20.28 -14.01 3.44
N GLU A 319 -21.44 -14.38 3.97
CA GLU A 319 -21.62 -14.96 5.33
C GLU A 319 -21.97 -16.45 5.34
N THR A 320 -21.78 -17.13 4.21
CA THR A 320 -22.14 -18.54 4.07
C THR A 320 -21.17 -19.42 4.87
N LYS A 321 -21.71 -20.37 5.64
CA LYS A 321 -20.92 -21.36 6.40
C LYS A 321 -20.28 -22.34 5.43
N MET A 322 -18.97 -22.23 5.27
CA MET A 322 -18.20 -23.09 4.37
C MET A 322 -16.80 -23.32 4.94
N THR A 323 -16.22 -24.49 4.65
CA THR A 323 -14.79 -24.75 4.90
C THR A 323 -13.94 -23.90 3.96
N TRP A 324 -12.63 -23.86 4.21
CA TRP A 324 -11.73 -23.12 3.33
C TRP A 324 -11.70 -23.66 1.90
N GLU A 325 -11.65 -24.99 1.73
CA GLU A 325 -11.76 -25.64 0.40
C GLU A 325 -13.04 -25.24 -0.34
N GLN A 326 -14.17 -25.23 0.38
CA GLN A 326 -15.45 -24.83 -0.19
C GLN A 326 -15.48 -23.34 -0.56
N ALA A 327 -14.79 -22.48 0.20
CA ALA A 327 -14.66 -21.06 -0.13
C ALA A 327 -13.85 -20.82 -1.40
N LEU A 328 -12.73 -21.50 -1.54
CA LEU A 328 -11.91 -21.46 -2.75
C LEU A 328 -12.74 -21.82 -3.99
N SER A 329 -13.46 -22.96 -3.93
CA SER A 329 -14.35 -23.39 -5.02
C SER A 329 -15.53 -22.43 -5.24
N TYR A 330 -16.09 -21.86 -4.18
CA TYR A 330 -17.18 -20.89 -4.31
C TYR A 330 -16.75 -19.63 -5.09
N PHE A 331 -15.57 -19.07 -4.76
CA PHE A 331 -15.10 -17.85 -5.42
C PHE A 331 -14.62 -18.10 -6.86
N GLU A 332 -14.00 -19.25 -7.13
CA GLU A 332 -13.66 -19.66 -8.51
C GLU A 332 -14.89 -19.70 -9.44
N ASN A 333 -16.05 -20.08 -8.91
CA ASN A 333 -17.30 -20.21 -9.67
C ASN A 333 -18.22 -18.98 -9.54
N LEU A 334 -17.74 -17.89 -8.92
CA LEU A 334 -18.54 -16.69 -8.72
C LEU A 334 -18.64 -15.92 -10.03
N ASN A 335 -19.87 -15.74 -10.53
CA ASN A 335 -20.17 -14.75 -11.56
C ASN A 335 -20.81 -13.52 -10.90
N LEU A 336 -20.07 -12.41 -10.88
CA LEU A 336 -20.50 -11.14 -10.29
C LEU A 336 -20.10 -9.99 -11.21
N ALA A 337 -21.05 -9.08 -11.45
CA ALA A 337 -20.88 -7.91 -12.33
C ALA A 337 -20.38 -8.26 -13.75
N GLY A 338 -20.73 -9.45 -14.27
CA GLY A 338 -20.28 -9.92 -15.58
C GLY A 338 -18.84 -10.46 -15.61
N HIS A 339 -18.22 -10.66 -14.45
CA HIS A 339 -16.88 -11.20 -14.28
C HIS A 339 -16.93 -12.60 -13.65
N GLU A 340 -16.07 -13.49 -14.12
CA GLU A 340 -15.97 -14.91 -13.72
C GLU A 340 -14.56 -15.29 -13.21
N ASP A 341 -13.67 -14.31 -13.08
CA ASP A 341 -12.28 -14.42 -12.63
C ASP A 341 -12.10 -14.02 -11.15
N TRP A 342 -13.16 -14.18 -10.35
CA TRP A 342 -13.13 -13.89 -8.93
C TRP A 342 -12.36 -14.96 -8.16
N ARG A 343 -11.68 -14.54 -7.08
CA ARG A 343 -10.94 -15.43 -6.20
C ARG A 343 -10.99 -14.95 -4.76
N LEU A 344 -10.55 -15.82 -3.87
CA LEU A 344 -10.31 -15.47 -2.48
C LEU A 344 -9.03 -14.62 -2.36
N PRO A 345 -9.04 -13.48 -1.65
CA PRO A 345 -7.91 -12.58 -1.52
C PRO A 345 -6.81 -13.15 -0.63
N THR A 346 -5.57 -12.75 -0.89
CA THR A 346 -4.44 -13.01 0.01
C THR A 346 -4.55 -12.15 1.29
N ILE A 347 -3.78 -12.47 2.32
CA ILE A 347 -3.79 -11.70 3.57
C ILE A 347 -3.37 -10.24 3.35
N LYS A 348 -2.38 -9.99 2.48
CA LYS A 348 -1.92 -8.65 2.12
C LYS A 348 -2.95 -7.87 1.29
N GLU A 349 -3.69 -8.56 0.42
CA GLU A 349 -4.79 -7.93 -0.32
C GLU A 349 -5.92 -7.52 0.64
N LEU A 350 -6.32 -8.37 1.58
CA LEU A 350 -7.30 -7.99 2.61
C LEU A 350 -6.82 -6.78 3.42
N GLN A 351 -5.53 -6.75 3.77
CA GLN A 351 -4.94 -5.62 4.49
C GLN A 351 -4.95 -4.31 3.67
N SER A 352 -4.82 -4.40 2.35
CA SER A 352 -4.81 -3.21 1.48
C SER A 352 -6.10 -2.37 1.62
N LEU A 353 -7.23 -3.02 1.90
CA LEU A 353 -8.54 -2.37 2.12
C LEU A 353 -8.65 -1.57 3.42
N LEU A 354 -7.75 -1.80 4.39
CA LEU A 354 -7.91 -1.27 5.74
C LEU A 354 -7.32 0.13 5.90
N ASP A 355 -8.01 1.01 6.61
CA ASP A 355 -7.51 2.28 7.08
C ASP A 355 -7.24 2.19 8.59
N TYR A 356 -5.95 2.07 8.91
CA TYR A 356 -5.48 1.91 10.28
C TYR A 356 -5.62 3.17 11.14
N SER A 357 -6.09 4.29 10.59
CA SER A 357 -6.54 5.44 11.38
C SER A 357 -7.95 5.26 11.96
N ARG A 358 -8.64 4.17 11.59
CA ARG A 358 -10.01 3.85 11.97
C ARG A 358 -10.09 2.52 12.70
N PHE A 359 -11.17 2.35 13.44
CA PHE A 359 -11.64 1.08 13.97
C PHE A 359 -13.17 1.13 14.02
N ASP A 360 -13.81 -0.03 14.13
CA ASP A 360 -15.26 -0.19 14.19
C ASP A 360 -16.03 0.49 13.02
N PRO A 361 -15.79 0.11 11.75
CA PRO A 361 -14.75 -0.80 11.25
C PRO A 361 -13.52 -0.03 10.73
N ALA A 362 -12.38 -0.72 10.61
CA ALA A 362 -11.15 -0.22 10.02
C ALA A 362 -11.23 -0.06 8.48
N ILE A 363 -12.22 -0.65 7.81
CA ILE A 363 -12.48 -0.44 6.37
C ILE A 363 -13.41 0.77 6.14
N ASN A 364 -13.35 1.39 4.96
CA ASN A 364 -14.24 2.51 4.64
C ASN A 364 -15.70 2.05 4.34
N PRO A 365 -16.69 2.35 5.21
CA PRO A 365 -18.07 1.92 5.03
C PRO A 365 -18.79 2.66 3.91
N ALA A 366 -18.25 3.77 3.41
CA ALA A 366 -18.82 4.45 2.23
C ALA A 366 -18.71 3.56 0.96
N TYR A 367 -17.65 2.76 0.88
CA TYR A 367 -17.41 1.82 -0.23
C TYR A 367 -17.80 0.39 0.13
N PHE A 368 -17.75 0.01 1.41
CA PHE A 368 -18.06 -1.33 1.89
C PHE A 368 -19.15 -1.30 2.98
N PRO A 369 -20.37 -0.86 2.65
CA PRO A 369 -21.43 -0.57 3.63
C PRO A 369 -21.94 -1.80 4.39
N ASP A 370 -21.79 -2.99 3.81
CA ASP A 370 -22.23 -4.26 4.40
C ASP A 370 -21.20 -4.87 5.35
N THR A 371 -20.06 -4.20 5.57
CA THR A 371 -19.05 -4.67 6.51
C THR A 371 -19.59 -4.53 7.93
N ASP A 372 -19.67 -5.66 8.64
CA ASP A 372 -20.07 -5.68 10.04
C ASP A 372 -19.14 -4.82 10.90
N THR A 373 -19.74 -3.98 11.74
CA THR A 373 -19.07 -3.16 12.76
C THR A 373 -18.56 -4.03 13.91
N SER A 374 -19.14 -5.21 14.13
CA SER A 374 -18.72 -6.12 15.19
C SER A 374 -17.54 -7.01 14.79
N TRP A 375 -16.81 -7.47 15.81
CA TRP A 375 -15.59 -8.28 15.68
C TRP A 375 -15.82 -9.55 14.86
N HIS A 376 -15.19 -9.62 13.68
CA HIS A 376 -15.33 -10.73 12.73
C HIS A 376 -14.05 -10.97 11.94
N TRP A 377 -13.79 -12.25 11.65
CA TRP A 377 -12.66 -12.67 10.84
C TRP A 377 -13.02 -12.81 9.37
N TYR A 378 -12.22 -12.16 8.54
CA TYR A 378 -12.19 -12.34 7.09
C TYR A 378 -11.10 -13.35 6.74
N ARG A 379 -11.49 -14.43 6.08
CA ARG A 379 -10.54 -15.51 5.73
C ARG A 379 -9.84 -15.22 4.41
N SER A 380 -8.52 -15.41 4.38
CA SER A 380 -7.69 -15.24 3.18
C SER A 380 -7.43 -16.57 2.46
N SER A 381 -6.81 -16.49 1.28
CA SER A 381 -6.23 -17.62 0.53
C SER A 381 -4.81 -17.97 0.97
N THR A 382 -4.20 -17.21 1.89
CA THR A 382 -2.82 -17.39 2.35
C THR A 382 -2.75 -18.46 3.45
N ASN A 383 -2.02 -19.54 3.18
CA ASN A 383 -1.77 -20.60 4.16
C ASN A 383 -0.74 -20.17 5.21
N VAL A 384 -0.76 -20.81 6.38
CA VAL A 384 0.35 -20.69 7.35
C VAL A 384 1.48 -21.60 6.89
N ALA A 385 2.61 -21.02 6.50
CA ALA A 385 3.75 -21.81 6.05
C ALA A 385 4.28 -22.70 7.18
N GLY A 386 4.40 -24.00 6.90
CA GLY A 386 4.82 -25.02 7.86
C GLY A 386 3.68 -25.66 8.66
N ASP A 387 2.44 -25.15 8.54
CA ASP A 387 1.25 -25.76 9.16
C ASP A 387 0.07 -25.78 8.18
N GLY A 388 -0.05 -26.91 7.46
CA GLY A 388 -1.06 -27.08 6.41
C GLY A 388 -2.51 -27.03 6.89
N GLY A 389 -2.75 -27.09 8.21
CA GLY A 389 -4.11 -27.03 8.78
C GLY A 389 -4.68 -25.62 8.91
N TYR A 390 -3.85 -24.58 8.79
CA TYR A 390 -4.25 -23.22 9.11
C TYR A 390 -4.07 -22.24 7.94
N VAL A 391 -4.89 -21.19 7.96
CA VAL A 391 -4.84 -20.05 7.05
C VAL A 391 -4.84 -18.75 7.82
N TRP A 392 -4.28 -17.70 7.23
CA TRP A 392 -4.30 -16.36 7.81
C TRP A 392 -5.69 -15.73 7.67
N ILE A 393 -6.10 -15.03 8.71
CA ILE A 393 -7.38 -14.32 8.80
C ILE A 393 -7.13 -12.87 9.22
N LYS A 394 -7.96 -11.95 8.73
CA LYS A 394 -7.88 -10.52 9.03
C LYS A 394 -9.14 -10.04 9.73
N ASN A 395 -9.00 -9.20 10.74
CA ASN A 395 -10.12 -8.59 11.43
C ASN A 395 -10.39 -7.20 10.87
N PHE A 396 -11.60 -6.94 10.39
CA PHE A 396 -11.95 -5.62 9.87
C PHE A 396 -12.46 -4.66 10.96
N TYR A 397 -12.62 -5.12 12.20
CA TYR A 397 -12.90 -4.26 13.35
C TYR A 397 -11.74 -3.29 13.61
N ASP A 398 -10.51 -3.79 13.65
CA ASP A 398 -9.33 -3.01 14.02
C ASP A 398 -8.09 -3.25 13.13
N GLY A 399 -8.12 -4.25 12.26
CA GLY A 399 -7.02 -4.58 11.35
C GLY A 399 -6.03 -5.61 11.88
N SER A 400 -6.28 -6.21 13.05
CA SER A 400 -5.48 -7.33 13.57
C SER A 400 -5.57 -8.57 12.69
N ASP A 401 -4.54 -9.41 12.73
CA ASP A 401 -4.50 -10.71 12.04
C ASP A 401 -4.47 -11.88 13.04
N ASN A 402 -4.73 -13.08 12.54
CA ASN A 402 -4.56 -14.33 13.29
C ASN A 402 -4.50 -15.51 12.32
N ILE A 403 -4.46 -16.72 12.87
CA ILE A 403 -4.57 -17.97 12.12
C ILE A 403 -5.87 -18.70 12.44
N LEU A 404 -6.36 -19.51 11.52
CA LEU A 404 -7.60 -20.26 11.69
C LEU A 404 -7.53 -21.63 11.02
N ASP A 405 -8.07 -22.64 11.70
CA ASP A 405 -8.22 -23.99 11.16
C ASP A 405 -9.13 -23.97 9.90
N LYS A 406 -8.66 -24.61 8.82
CA LYS A 406 -9.34 -24.64 7.52
C LYS A 406 -10.75 -25.25 7.58
N GLU A 407 -10.99 -26.17 8.50
CA GLU A 407 -12.28 -26.83 8.72
C GLU A 407 -13.25 -25.99 9.57
N TYR A 408 -12.77 -24.95 10.26
CA TYR A 408 -13.65 -24.06 11.01
C TYR A 408 -14.55 -23.25 10.06
N THR A 409 -15.86 -23.17 10.35
CA THR A 409 -16.85 -22.55 9.43
C THR A 409 -17.73 -21.47 10.08
N TYR A 410 -17.63 -21.27 11.40
CA TYR A 410 -18.59 -20.45 12.14
C TYR A 410 -18.12 -18.99 12.27
N GLY A 411 -18.97 -18.02 11.97
CA GLY A 411 -18.65 -16.60 12.18
C GLY A 411 -17.55 -16.05 11.28
N ILE A 412 -17.21 -16.76 10.19
CA ILE A 412 -16.21 -16.34 9.20
C ILE A 412 -16.88 -15.57 8.08
N ARG A 413 -16.22 -14.50 7.65
CA ARG A 413 -16.63 -13.66 6.53
C ARG A 413 -15.66 -13.82 5.37
N PHE A 414 -16.15 -13.54 4.19
CA PHE A 414 -15.37 -13.58 2.97
C PHE A 414 -15.73 -12.40 2.07
N ARG A 415 -14.79 -12.03 1.21
CA ARG A 415 -14.95 -11.03 0.17
C ARG A 415 -14.18 -11.51 -1.05
N ALA A 416 -14.79 -11.48 -2.22
CA ALA A 416 -14.09 -11.80 -3.45
C ALA A 416 -13.21 -10.63 -3.91
N VAL A 417 -12.08 -10.97 -4.50
CA VAL A 417 -11.21 -10.04 -5.23
C VAL A 417 -10.99 -10.56 -6.64
N ARG A 418 -10.82 -9.65 -7.59
CA ARG A 418 -10.36 -9.92 -8.95
C ARG A 418 -9.41 -8.81 -9.39
N GLY A 419 -8.77 -8.98 -10.54
CA GLY A 419 -7.71 -8.07 -10.96
C GLY A 419 -6.45 -8.22 -10.09
N GLY A 420 -5.46 -7.37 -10.35
CA GLY A 420 -4.13 -7.46 -9.74
C GLY A 420 -3.11 -8.29 -10.54
N GLN A 421 -3.45 -8.87 -11.69
CA GLN A 421 -2.46 -9.54 -12.53
C GLN A 421 -1.67 -8.56 -13.38
N SER A 422 -0.61 -8.01 -12.79
CA SER A 422 0.60 -7.57 -13.49
C SER A 422 1.77 -7.51 -12.50
N ARG A 423 2.69 -8.49 -12.52
CA ARG A 423 4.08 -8.26 -12.09
C ARG A 423 5.00 -9.34 -12.66
N PRO A 424 6.27 -9.03 -12.93
CA PRO A 424 7.18 -8.25 -12.08
C PRO A 424 7.65 -6.93 -12.71
N LEU A 425 8.03 -5.97 -11.85
CA LEU A 425 8.88 -4.85 -12.25
C LEU A 425 10.32 -5.38 -12.45
N VAL A 426 10.59 -5.84 -13.68
CA VAL A 426 11.95 -5.96 -14.23
C VAL A 426 11.96 -5.23 -15.56
N TYR A 427 12.16 -3.91 -15.41
CA TYR A 427 12.54 -2.88 -16.38
C TYR A 427 12.28 -3.16 -17.87
N LEU A 428 10.99 -3.26 -18.23
CA LEU A 428 10.45 -2.61 -19.41
C LEU A 428 9.22 -1.85 -18.91
N VAL A 429 9.11 -0.56 -19.20
CA VAL A 429 7.93 0.25 -18.81
C VAL A 429 7.19 0.60 -20.07
N ILE A 430 6.03 0.00 -20.31
CA ILE A 430 5.22 0.35 -21.47
C ILE A 430 4.53 1.69 -21.19
N LEU A 431 4.78 2.67 -22.05
CA LEU A 431 4.21 4.01 -22.03
C LEU A 431 3.00 4.13 -22.97
N ALA A 432 2.88 3.24 -23.96
CA ALA A 432 1.73 3.15 -24.86
C ALA A 432 1.60 1.72 -25.44
N PRO A 433 0.38 1.19 -25.64
CA PRO A 433 -0.91 1.84 -25.42
C PRO A 433 -1.18 2.09 -23.93
N GLN A 434 -2.00 3.10 -23.65
CA GLN A 434 -2.47 3.36 -22.28
C GLN A 434 -3.61 2.38 -21.95
N LYS A 435 -3.74 2.04 -20.66
CA LYS A 435 -4.92 1.32 -20.15
C LYS A 435 -6.20 2.02 -20.60
N ASP A 436 -7.19 1.24 -21.02
CA ASP A 436 -8.49 1.68 -21.52
C ASP A 436 -8.45 2.51 -22.83
N SER A 437 -7.29 2.62 -23.49
CA SER A 437 -7.24 3.23 -24.83
C SER A 437 -8.01 2.38 -25.86
N VAL A 438 -8.60 3.05 -26.85
CA VAL A 438 -9.41 2.40 -27.88
C VAL A 438 -8.75 2.59 -29.24
N TRP A 439 -8.54 1.48 -29.96
CA TRP A 439 -7.89 1.47 -31.26
C TRP A 439 -8.76 0.77 -32.31
N ASP A 440 -8.91 1.40 -33.46
CA ASP A 440 -9.61 0.82 -34.61
C ASP A 440 -8.70 -0.19 -35.32
N ILE A 441 -9.26 -1.31 -35.77
CA ILE A 441 -8.57 -2.21 -36.71
C ILE A 441 -8.12 -1.39 -37.95
N GLY A 442 -6.89 -1.59 -38.37
CA GLY A 442 -6.25 -0.86 -39.46
C GLY A 442 -5.59 0.47 -39.08
N SER A 443 -5.80 0.96 -37.86
CA SER A 443 -5.09 2.15 -37.35
C SER A 443 -3.64 1.84 -36.99
N THR A 444 -2.79 2.88 -36.89
CA THR A 444 -1.42 2.74 -36.37
C THR A 444 -1.41 3.05 -34.88
N MET A 445 -1.14 2.03 -34.07
CA MET A 445 -0.99 2.11 -32.63
C MET A 445 0.50 2.28 -32.27
N PRO A 446 0.88 3.41 -31.64
CA PRO A 446 2.23 3.57 -31.12
C PRO A 446 2.39 2.69 -29.88
N ILE A 447 3.32 1.75 -29.95
CA ILE A 447 3.82 1.03 -28.78
C ILE A 447 5.08 1.77 -28.31
N ARG A 448 5.10 2.23 -27.07
CA ARG A 448 6.18 3.04 -26.51
C ARG A 448 6.62 2.46 -25.18
N TRP A 449 7.91 2.56 -24.87
CA TRP A 449 8.44 2.12 -23.58
C TRP A 449 9.65 2.93 -23.13
N GLU A 450 10.00 2.85 -21.85
CA GLU A 450 11.28 3.36 -21.36
C GLU A 450 12.40 2.36 -21.66
N PRO A 451 13.45 2.75 -22.41
CA PRO A 451 14.64 1.94 -22.57
C PRO A 451 15.31 1.69 -21.22
N ASP A 452 15.61 0.45 -20.89
CA ASP A 452 16.17 0.05 -19.60
C ASP A 452 17.70 0.15 -19.52
N GLY A 453 18.34 0.62 -20.59
CA GLY A 453 19.79 0.79 -20.71
C GLY A 453 20.54 -0.50 -21.06
N LEU A 454 19.84 -1.59 -21.41
CA LEU A 454 20.43 -2.85 -21.87
C LEU A 454 20.44 -2.93 -23.42
N GLU A 455 21.43 -3.64 -23.98
CA GLU A 455 21.61 -3.78 -25.44
C GLU A 455 20.72 -4.87 -26.10
N ALA A 456 19.88 -5.56 -25.34
CA ALA A 456 19.07 -6.68 -25.84
C ALA A 456 17.82 -6.21 -26.62
N ASP A 457 17.55 -6.86 -27.77
CA ASP A 457 16.32 -6.64 -28.55
C ASP A 457 15.07 -7.15 -27.80
N ILE A 458 13.93 -6.53 -28.12
CA ILE A 458 12.63 -6.80 -27.52
C ILE A 458 11.72 -7.58 -28.47
N LYS A 459 11.06 -8.61 -27.95
CA LYS A 459 9.90 -9.28 -28.57
C LYS A 459 8.62 -8.60 -28.09
N ILE A 460 7.67 -8.34 -29.00
CA ILE A 460 6.35 -7.78 -28.67
C ILE A 460 5.27 -8.77 -29.10
N SER A 461 4.35 -9.07 -28.19
CA SER A 461 3.21 -9.96 -28.40
C SER A 461 1.91 -9.32 -27.91
N LEU A 462 0.77 -9.81 -28.40
CA LEU A 462 -0.57 -9.36 -28.04
C LEU A 462 -1.38 -10.55 -27.56
N SER A 463 -2.13 -10.40 -26.48
CA SER A 463 -3.24 -11.29 -26.12
C SER A 463 -4.55 -10.54 -26.31
N ARG A 464 -5.57 -11.23 -26.84
CA ARG A 464 -6.97 -10.74 -26.88
C ARG A 464 -7.83 -11.35 -25.78
N GLN A 465 -7.22 -12.14 -24.90
CA GLN A 465 -7.85 -12.95 -23.87
C GLN A 465 -7.30 -12.57 -22.49
N GLY A 466 -7.11 -11.27 -22.24
CA GLY A 466 -6.71 -10.77 -20.93
C GLY A 466 -5.32 -11.20 -20.47
N GLY A 467 -4.42 -11.59 -21.39
CA GLY A 467 -3.05 -11.98 -21.04
C GLY A 467 -2.90 -13.40 -20.50
N MET A 468 -3.89 -14.29 -20.71
CA MET A 468 -3.80 -15.71 -20.36
C MET A 468 -2.54 -16.36 -20.95
N GLU A 469 -1.79 -17.15 -20.16
CA GLU A 469 -0.60 -17.85 -20.64
C GLU A 469 -0.96 -18.79 -21.81
N GLY A 470 -0.21 -18.71 -22.92
CA GLY A 470 -0.51 -19.42 -24.16
C GLY A 470 -1.50 -18.72 -25.11
N SER A 471 -2.08 -17.57 -24.73
CA SER A 471 -2.98 -16.78 -25.59
C SER A 471 -2.29 -15.69 -26.43
N PHE A 472 -0.99 -15.50 -26.24
CA PHE A 472 -0.24 -14.44 -26.90
C PHE A 472 0.10 -14.79 -28.34
N GLU A 473 -0.33 -13.93 -29.27
CA GLU A 473 0.13 -13.91 -30.66
C GLU A 473 1.31 -12.93 -30.81
N THR A 474 2.37 -13.33 -31.51
CA THR A 474 3.52 -12.44 -31.73
C THR A 474 3.12 -11.28 -32.66
N ILE A 475 3.38 -10.03 -32.25
CA ILE A 475 3.37 -8.85 -33.14
C ILE A 475 4.71 -8.76 -33.88
N ILE A 476 5.82 -8.82 -33.15
CA ILE A 476 7.17 -8.85 -33.70
C ILE A 476 8.12 -9.67 -32.81
N GLU A 477 8.94 -10.53 -33.42
CA GLU A 477 9.87 -11.40 -32.69
C GLU A 477 11.08 -10.64 -32.12
N THR A 478 11.55 -9.58 -32.80
CA THR A 478 12.70 -8.76 -32.34
C THR A 478 12.58 -7.32 -32.86
N THR A 479 12.72 -6.33 -31.98
CA THR A 479 12.88 -4.91 -32.28
C THR A 479 13.97 -4.31 -31.37
N PRO A 480 14.75 -3.31 -31.81
CA PRO A 480 15.70 -2.64 -30.93
C PRO A 480 15.03 -2.11 -29.66
N ASN A 481 15.74 -2.14 -28.54
CA ASN A 481 15.29 -1.56 -27.28
C ASN A 481 15.57 -0.04 -27.22
N ASP A 482 14.95 0.70 -28.14
CA ASP A 482 15.13 2.15 -28.31
C ASP A 482 13.93 2.99 -27.81
N GLY A 483 12.88 2.32 -27.33
CA GLY A 483 11.73 2.93 -26.67
C GLY A 483 10.49 3.09 -27.56
N GLU A 484 10.54 2.65 -28.83
CA GLU A 484 9.40 2.80 -29.72
C GLU A 484 9.22 1.70 -30.79
N TYR A 485 7.95 1.39 -31.06
CA TYR A 485 7.55 0.53 -32.17
C TYR A 485 6.14 0.91 -32.64
N ASP A 486 5.96 1.16 -33.93
CA ASP A 486 4.64 1.47 -34.48
C ASP A 486 3.99 0.23 -35.08
N TRP A 487 2.87 -0.19 -34.49
CA TRP A 487 2.13 -1.38 -34.92
C TRP A 487 0.88 -0.97 -35.71
N THR A 488 0.64 -1.60 -36.85
CA THR A 488 -0.67 -1.50 -37.53
C THR A 488 -1.61 -2.53 -36.92
N VAL A 489 -2.72 -2.08 -36.33
CA VAL A 489 -3.68 -2.93 -35.62
C VAL A 489 -4.31 -3.93 -36.58
N THR A 490 -3.97 -5.21 -36.42
CA THR A 490 -4.52 -6.34 -37.19
C THR A 490 -5.25 -7.31 -36.28
N GLY A 491 -6.00 -8.28 -36.82
CA GLY A 491 -6.74 -9.29 -36.05
C GLY A 491 -8.19 -8.88 -35.75
N GLY A 492 -8.88 -9.64 -34.89
CA GLY A 492 -10.29 -9.40 -34.53
C GLY A 492 -10.48 -8.50 -33.29
N PRO A 493 -11.67 -7.92 -33.08
CA PRO A 493 -11.93 -7.01 -31.96
C PRO A 493 -11.85 -7.74 -30.61
N SER A 494 -11.45 -7.02 -29.56
CA SER A 494 -11.50 -7.46 -28.17
C SER A 494 -11.40 -6.28 -27.21
N GLU A 495 -12.16 -6.34 -26.12
CA GLU A 495 -12.10 -5.39 -25.00
C GLU A 495 -11.02 -5.76 -23.97
N ASN A 496 -10.37 -6.91 -24.13
CA ASN A 496 -9.40 -7.48 -23.20
C ASN A 496 -8.01 -7.62 -23.83
N CYS A 497 -7.57 -6.62 -24.59
CA CYS A 497 -6.27 -6.66 -25.24
C CYS A 497 -5.14 -6.37 -24.25
N VAL A 498 -4.07 -7.18 -24.28
CA VAL A 498 -2.88 -7.02 -23.45
C VAL A 498 -1.63 -7.12 -24.32
N ILE A 499 -0.77 -6.11 -24.30
CA ILE A 499 0.56 -6.19 -24.90
C ILE A 499 1.51 -6.86 -23.92
N LYS A 500 2.41 -7.71 -24.42
CA LYS A 500 3.54 -8.28 -23.68
C LYS A 500 4.84 -7.96 -24.42
N MET A 501 5.83 -7.45 -23.71
CA MET A 501 7.19 -7.22 -24.19
C MET A 501 8.16 -8.13 -23.45
N GLU A 502 9.09 -8.79 -24.14
CA GLU A 502 10.06 -9.74 -23.56
C GLU A 502 11.45 -9.49 -24.14
N GLN A 503 12.52 -9.54 -23.35
CA GLN A 503 13.89 -9.48 -23.88
C GLN A 503 14.31 -10.80 -24.52
N ALA A 504 14.97 -10.72 -25.68
CA ALA A 504 15.33 -11.88 -26.49
C ALA A 504 16.40 -12.80 -25.85
N ASP A 505 17.30 -12.24 -25.03
CA ASP A 505 18.38 -12.97 -24.36
C ASP A 505 18.13 -13.23 -22.86
N HIS A 506 17.13 -12.55 -22.27
CA HIS A 506 16.73 -12.67 -20.87
C HIS A 506 15.20 -12.72 -20.74
N ALA A 507 14.56 -13.85 -21.07
CA ALA A 507 13.10 -14.01 -21.04
C ALA A 507 12.42 -13.75 -19.67
N ALA A 508 13.20 -13.62 -18.59
CA ALA A 508 12.71 -13.19 -17.28
C ALA A 508 12.42 -11.68 -17.21
N ASN A 509 12.98 -10.88 -18.13
CA ASN A 509 12.75 -9.44 -18.27
C ASN A 509 11.60 -9.21 -19.25
N ARG A 510 10.43 -8.90 -18.70
CA ARG A 510 9.20 -8.71 -19.48
C ARG A 510 8.29 -7.65 -18.88
N ALA A 511 7.52 -6.99 -19.73
CA ALA A 511 6.45 -6.07 -19.34
C ALA A 511 5.13 -6.48 -19.98
N VAL A 512 4.03 -6.18 -19.30
CA VAL A 512 2.68 -6.34 -19.87
C VAL A 512 1.88 -5.08 -19.62
N GLU A 513 1.03 -4.69 -20.57
CA GLU A 513 0.19 -3.50 -20.46
C GLU A 513 -1.20 -3.75 -21.04
N GLY A 514 -2.23 -3.32 -20.31
CA GLY A 514 -3.64 -3.54 -20.63
C GLY A 514 -4.54 -3.57 -19.37
N PRO A 515 -5.84 -3.89 -19.52
CA PRO A 515 -6.52 -4.07 -20.79
C PRO A 515 -6.66 -2.76 -21.58
N PHE A 516 -6.73 -2.88 -22.90
CA PHE A 516 -7.18 -1.83 -23.82
C PHE A 516 -8.12 -2.44 -24.86
N VAL A 517 -8.80 -1.60 -25.64
CA VAL A 517 -9.84 -2.04 -26.59
C VAL A 517 -9.33 -1.98 -28.02
N ILE A 518 -9.45 -3.08 -28.75
CA ILE A 518 -9.42 -3.09 -30.22
C ILE A 518 -10.84 -3.28 -30.69
N LYS A 519 -11.35 -2.33 -31.48
CA LYS A 519 -12.70 -2.42 -32.06
C LYS A 519 -12.65 -2.50 -33.58
N GLU A 520 -13.72 -3.02 -34.16
CA GLU A 520 -13.96 -2.92 -35.60
C GLU A 520 -13.92 -1.46 -36.01
N THR A 521 -13.33 -1.18 -37.17
CA THR A 521 -13.40 0.15 -37.75
C THR A 521 -14.87 0.46 -37.98
N ASP A 522 -15.40 1.48 -37.30
CA ASP A 522 -16.72 2.01 -37.63
C ASP A 522 -16.59 2.65 -39.01
N ASN A 523 -16.85 1.86 -40.06
CA ASN A 523 -17.29 2.40 -41.34
C ASN A 523 -18.70 2.93 -41.12
N HIS A 524 -18.81 4.03 -40.36
CA HIS A 524 -19.93 4.92 -40.51
C HIS A 524 -19.73 5.61 -41.86
N ASP A 525 -20.12 4.88 -42.91
CA ASP A 525 -20.64 5.51 -44.10
C ASP A 525 -21.69 6.52 -43.60
N ASP A 526 -21.45 7.79 -43.92
CA ASP A 526 -22.41 8.88 -43.90
C ASP A 526 -23.60 8.55 -44.81
N ASP A 527 -24.40 7.54 -44.46
CA ASP A 527 -25.75 7.41 -44.96
C ASP A 527 -26.62 8.30 -44.07
N GLY A 528 -26.76 9.55 -44.52
CA GLY A 528 -27.67 10.54 -43.98
C GLY A 528 -29.08 9.97 -43.81
N GLY A 529 -29.38 9.51 -42.60
CA GLY A 529 -30.67 8.96 -42.20
C GLY A 529 -31.27 9.74 -41.04
N GLY A 530 -31.76 10.95 -41.30
CA GLY A 530 -32.55 11.72 -40.34
C GLY A 530 -33.88 11.05 -39.99
N CYS A 531 -33.93 10.44 -38.81
CA CYS A 531 -34.97 10.44 -37.76
C CYS A 531 -36.50 10.37 -38.03
N PHE A 532 -37.14 9.56 -37.15
CA PHE A 532 -38.42 9.73 -36.41
C PHE A 532 -39.58 8.75 -36.65
N ILE A 533 -40.16 8.31 -35.52
CA ILE A 533 -41.42 7.55 -35.41
C ILE A 533 -42.62 8.50 -35.39
N ARG A 534 -43.65 8.25 -36.22
CA ARG A 534 -45.09 8.23 -35.85
C ARG A 534 -46.01 8.17 -37.08
N THR A 535 -46.48 6.96 -37.40
CA THR A 535 -47.90 6.54 -37.51
C THR A 535 -47.86 5.11 -38.03
N GLY A 536 -48.28 4.15 -37.20
CA GLY A 536 -47.94 2.74 -37.32
C GLY A 536 -48.08 2.14 -38.72
N LYS A 537 -46.96 1.61 -39.22
CA LYS A 537 -46.86 0.40 -40.04
C LYS A 537 -45.39 -0.05 -40.05
N MET A 538 -45.14 -1.28 -39.61
CA MET A 538 -43.85 -1.94 -39.70
C MET A 538 -43.48 -2.20 -41.16
N GLY A 539 -42.21 -2.00 -41.48
CA GLY A 539 -41.60 -2.48 -42.71
C GLY A 539 -40.13 -2.11 -42.73
N CYS A 540 -39.26 -3.01 -42.28
CA CYS A 540 -37.86 -3.00 -42.68
C CYS A 540 -37.77 -3.69 -44.05
N GLN A 541 -37.18 -3.03 -45.04
CA GLN A 541 -36.63 -3.70 -46.20
C GLN A 541 -35.30 -3.05 -46.58
N TRP A 542 -34.27 -3.89 -46.43
CA TRP A 542 -32.87 -3.81 -46.84
C TRP A 542 -32.07 -2.63 -46.31
#